data_AF-A0A2A2B5Z5-F1
#
_entry.id   AF-A0A2A2B5Z5-F1
#
_cell.length_a   1.000
_cell.length_b   1.000
_cell.length_c   1.000
_cell.angle_alpha   90.00
_cell.angle_beta   90.00
_cell.angle_gamma   90.00
#
_symmetry.space_group_name_H-M   'P 1'
#
loop_
_entity.id
_entity.type
_entity.pdbx_description
1 polymer ?
#
loop_
_entity_poly.entity_id
_entity_poly.type
_entity_poly.pdbx_seq_one_letter_code
_entity_poly.pdbx_strand_id
1 'polypeptide(L)'
;MTEKPVARNHFFTPSYTPLTVHPKAALAYKTWLKFRSKTSPIHLASINKYHKPPTRVIFCDKQGYLYFDNFERMMNILHHESDVSQPFIIITGNDEQITKMAWVEVLKLCFHRDVDHVSLWQHLQKHCAQTTLKELMGCDSLFNEDYCKFAGINIDQYLYAQRSLKQEKQAFDLPQNMDWTNG
;
A
#
# COMPACT_ATOMS: atom_id res chain seq x y z
N MET A 1 5.87 29.57 23.47
CA MET A 1 5.57 29.91 22.06
C MET A 1 5.35 28.61 21.33
N THR A 2 4.11 28.31 20.94
CA THR A 2 3.76 27.12 20.18
C THR A 2 4.24 27.30 18.74
N GLU A 3 5.33 26.64 18.37
CA GLU A 3 5.82 26.62 16.99
C GLU A 3 4.71 26.08 16.09
N LYS A 4 4.34 26.87 15.06
CA LYS A 4 3.41 26.40 14.04
C LYS A 4 4.02 25.16 13.37
N PRO A 5 3.21 24.13 13.05
CA PRO A 5 3.67 23.04 12.20
C PRO A 5 4.05 23.62 10.83
N VAL A 6 5.34 23.78 10.55
CA VAL A 6 5.82 24.26 9.25
C VAL A 6 6.35 23.06 8.48
N ALA A 7 5.74 22.77 7.34
CA ALA A 7 6.31 21.82 6.39
C ALA A 7 7.67 22.36 5.91
N ARG A 8 8.72 21.54 5.97
CA ARG A 8 10.08 21.96 5.60
C ARG A 8 10.62 21.04 4.52
N ASN A 9 11.11 21.63 3.44
CA ASN A 9 11.88 20.89 2.44
C ASN A 9 13.23 20.52 3.02
N HIS A 10 13.63 19.27 2.83
CA HIS A 10 14.92 18.77 3.30
C HIS A 10 15.50 17.83 2.26
N PHE A 11 16.82 17.89 2.07
CA PHE A 11 17.53 16.99 1.16
C PHE A 11 18.48 16.14 1.99
N PHE A 12 18.35 14.82 1.90
CA PHE A 12 19.27 13.90 2.56
C PHE A 12 19.48 12.63 1.75
N THR A 13 20.54 11.91 2.07
CA THR A 13 20.90 10.65 1.42
C THR A 13 20.43 9.49 2.31
N PRO A 14 19.52 8.62 1.84
CA PRO A 14 18.94 7.54 2.65
C PRO A 14 19.96 6.58 3.26
N SER A 15 21.10 6.32 2.63
CA SER A 15 22.12 5.42 3.18
C SER A 15 22.81 5.95 4.44
N TYR A 16 22.75 7.26 4.70
CA TYR A 16 23.29 7.89 5.91
C TYR A 16 22.21 8.29 6.92
N THR A 17 20.94 8.07 6.62
CA THR A 17 19.82 8.58 7.40
C THR A 17 18.76 7.50 7.60
N PRO A 18 18.47 7.08 8.85
CA PRO A 18 17.45 6.08 9.13
C PRO A 18 16.10 6.51 8.57
N LEU A 19 15.52 5.67 7.71
CA LEU A 19 14.25 5.91 7.03
C LEU A 19 13.40 4.64 7.11
N THR A 20 12.31 4.70 7.87
CA THR A 20 11.46 3.52 8.14
C THR A 20 9.99 3.83 7.96
N VAL A 21 9.14 2.80 7.84
CA VAL A 21 7.69 3.00 7.70
C VAL A 21 7.09 3.46 9.02
N HIS A 22 6.21 4.47 8.98
CA HIS A 22 5.47 4.93 10.15
C HIS A 22 4.59 3.82 10.72
N PRO A 23 4.52 3.62 12.05
CA PRO A 23 3.74 2.53 12.65
C PRO A 23 2.27 2.48 12.22
N LYS A 24 1.63 3.65 12.11
CA LYS A 24 0.22 3.76 11.63
C LYS A 24 0.04 3.41 10.15
N ALA A 25 1.09 3.50 9.34
CA ALA A 25 1.06 3.11 7.92
C ALA A 25 1.49 1.65 7.70
N ALA A 26 2.06 0.99 8.71
CA ALA A 26 2.72 -0.30 8.55
C ALA A 26 1.81 -1.41 8.01
N LEU A 27 0.54 -1.47 8.43
CA LEU A 27 -0.39 -2.49 7.95
C LEU A 27 -0.77 -2.25 6.48
N ALA A 28 -1.05 -1.00 6.10
CA ALA A 28 -1.31 -0.63 4.72
C ALA A 28 -0.09 -0.90 3.83
N TYR A 29 1.12 -0.56 4.30
CA TYR A 29 2.37 -0.85 3.58
C TYR A 29 2.57 -2.36 3.35
N LYS A 30 2.30 -3.20 4.36
CA LYS A 30 2.36 -4.67 4.20
C LYS A 30 1.34 -5.18 3.18
N THR A 31 0.11 -4.67 3.20
CA THR A 31 -0.89 -5.00 2.20
C THR A 31 -0.44 -4.55 0.81
N TRP A 32 0.06 -3.32 0.68
CA TRP A 32 0.58 -2.81 -0.58
C TRP A 32 1.71 -3.69 -1.12
N LEU A 33 2.69 -4.06 -0.28
CA LEU A 33 3.79 -4.95 -0.67
C LEU A 33 3.30 -6.31 -1.18
N LYS A 34 2.21 -6.84 -0.62
CA LYS A 34 1.63 -8.12 -1.01
C LYS A 34 0.97 -8.08 -2.40
N PHE A 35 0.29 -6.99 -2.71
CA PHE A 35 -0.57 -6.88 -3.90
C PHE A 35 -0.01 -5.99 -5.01
N ARG A 36 1.09 -5.27 -4.77
CA ARG A 36 1.72 -4.43 -5.79
C ARG A 36 2.16 -5.27 -7.00
N SER A 37 2.10 -4.64 -8.16
CA SER A 37 2.74 -5.19 -9.36
C SER A 37 4.25 -5.34 -9.13
N LYS A 38 4.82 -6.37 -9.75
CA LYS A 38 6.28 -6.62 -9.78
C LYS A 38 6.94 -6.03 -11.02
N THR A 39 6.24 -5.16 -11.73
CA THR A 39 6.77 -4.44 -12.89
C THR A 39 8.01 -3.63 -12.53
N SER A 40 8.89 -3.42 -13.52
CA SER A 40 10.12 -2.67 -13.34
C SER A 40 9.81 -1.25 -12.90
N PRO A 41 10.45 -0.75 -11.83
CA PRO A 41 10.19 0.59 -11.35
C PRO A 41 10.69 1.65 -12.33
N ILE A 42 10.05 2.82 -12.32
CA ILE A 42 10.59 4.00 -12.99
C ILE A 42 11.80 4.48 -12.19
N HIS A 43 13.00 4.36 -12.79
CA HIS A 43 14.24 4.81 -12.20
C HIS A 43 14.43 6.32 -12.43
N LEU A 44 14.57 7.10 -11.36
CA LEU A 44 14.82 8.54 -11.42
C LEU A 44 16.27 8.88 -11.06
N ALA A 45 17.16 7.89 -11.01
CA ALA A 45 18.54 8.05 -10.59
C ALA A 45 19.31 9.10 -11.41
N SER A 46 19.09 9.14 -12.73
CA SER A 46 19.72 10.08 -13.66
C SER A 46 19.15 11.50 -13.62
N ILE A 47 18.01 11.71 -12.95
CA ILE A 47 17.37 13.02 -12.84
C ILE A 47 18.02 13.81 -11.70
N ASN A 48 18.27 15.10 -11.93
CA ASN A 48 18.77 15.99 -10.89
C ASN A 48 17.80 16.02 -9.69
N LYS A 49 18.32 15.94 -8.47
CA LYS A 49 17.55 15.90 -7.22
C LYS A 49 16.52 17.03 -7.07
N TYR A 50 16.76 18.21 -7.65
CA TYR A 50 15.82 19.35 -7.61
C TYR A 50 14.58 19.17 -8.49
N HIS A 51 14.60 18.20 -9.40
CA HIS A 51 13.47 17.86 -10.29
C HIS A 51 12.79 16.54 -9.91
N LYS A 52 13.29 15.84 -8.89
CA LYS A 52 12.64 14.62 -8.40
C LYS A 52 11.40 14.99 -7.57
N PRO A 53 10.30 14.22 -7.66
CA PRO A 53 9.14 14.43 -6.83
C PRO A 53 9.50 14.19 -5.35
N PRO A 54 9.25 15.15 -4.45
CA PRO A 54 9.54 14.96 -3.04
C PRO A 54 8.61 13.94 -2.40
N THR A 55 9.13 13.14 -1.46
CA THR A 55 8.32 12.27 -0.60
C THR A 55 8.12 12.88 0.78
N ARG A 56 6.96 12.60 1.40
CA ARG A 56 6.63 13.14 2.72
C ARG A 56 7.18 12.23 3.80
N VAL A 57 7.75 12.83 4.83
CA VAL A 57 8.25 12.13 6.00
C VAL A 57 7.91 12.89 7.27
N ILE A 58 7.91 12.18 8.38
CA ILE A 58 7.80 12.74 9.72
C ILE A 58 9.14 12.55 10.41
N PHE A 59 9.65 13.60 11.03
CA PHE A 59 10.85 13.50 11.84
C PHE A 59 10.53 12.89 13.21
N CYS A 60 11.31 11.91 13.63
CA CYS A 60 11.22 11.26 14.92
C CYS A 60 12.61 11.20 15.56
N ASP A 61 12.83 11.99 16.62
CA ASP A 61 14.13 12.17 17.29
C ASP A 61 14.90 10.87 17.56
N LYS A 62 14.19 9.77 17.83
CA LYS A 62 14.79 8.45 18.15
C LYS A 62 14.90 7.49 16.96
N GLN A 63 14.13 7.68 15.91
CA GLN A 63 13.97 6.71 14.81
C GLN A 63 14.39 7.28 13.44
N GLY A 64 14.89 8.52 13.40
CA GLY A 64 15.21 9.22 12.16
C GLY A 64 13.94 9.74 11.48
N TYR A 65 13.71 9.34 10.24
CA TYR A 65 12.55 9.76 9.46
C TYR A 65 11.58 8.61 9.21
N LEU A 66 10.29 8.92 9.30
CA LEU A 66 9.21 7.97 9.10
C LEU A 66 8.42 8.31 7.84
N TYR A 67 8.41 7.43 6.85
CA TYR A 67 7.57 7.57 5.65
C TYR A 67 6.24 6.83 5.85
N PHE A 68 5.18 7.30 5.18
CA PHE A 68 3.84 6.74 5.37
C PHE A 68 2.99 6.69 4.10
N ASP A 69 3.48 7.24 3.00
CA ASP A 69 2.81 7.28 1.71
C ASP A 69 3.83 7.04 0.58
N ASN A 70 3.37 7.17 -0.68
CA ASN A 70 4.21 7.03 -1.87
C ASN A 70 5.10 5.78 -1.84
N PHE A 71 4.51 4.64 -1.45
CA PHE A 71 5.26 3.42 -1.13
C PHE A 71 6.14 2.94 -2.27
N GLU A 72 5.67 3.06 -3.52
CA GLU A 72 6.46 2.73 -4.71
C GLU A 72 7.72 3.58 -4.82
N ARG A 73 7.58 4.91 -4.68
CA ARG A 73 8.73 5.81 -4.74
C ARG A 73 9.71 5.54 -3.60
N MET A 74 9.21 5.32 -2.39
CA MET A 74 10.03 5.00 -1.23
C MET A 74 10.80 3.69 -1.43
N MET A 75 10.15 2.67 -1.97
CA MET A 75 10.81 1.42 -2.34
C MET A 75 11.93 1.67 -3.37
N ASN A 76 11.68 2.48 -4.41
CA ASN A 76 12.69 2.79 -5.42
C ASN A 76 13.88 3.56 -4.84
N ILE A 77 13.60 4.53 -3.96
CA ILE A 77 14.65 5.27 -3.22
C ILE A 77 15.52 4.29 -2.44
N LEU A 78 14.91 3.40 -1.65
CA LEU A 78 15.63 2.50 -0.76
C LEU A 78 16.42 1.41 -1.51
N HIS A 79 15.95 0.93 -2.66
CA HIS A 79 16.59 -0.17 -3.39
C HIS A 79 17.56 0.28 -4.48
N HIS A 80 17.36 1.46 -5.09
CA HIS A 80 18.08 1.87 -6.28
C HIS A 80 18.75 3.24 -6.17
N GLU A 81 18.34 4.08 -5.23
CA GLU A 81 18.83 5.46 -5.11
C GLU A 81 19.25 5.80 -3.67
N SER A 82 19.64 4.79 -2.88
CA SER A 82 19.97 4.92 -1.45
C SER A 82 21.15 5.85 -1.21
N ASP A 83 22.11 5.88 -2.13
CA ASP A 83 23.34 6.68 -2.03
C ASP A 83 23.23 8.04 -2.73
N VAL A 84 22.05 8.39 -3.24
CA VAL A 84 21.79 9.66 -3.92
C VAL A 84 20.94 10.54 -3.02
N SER A 85 21.31 11.82 -2.89
CA SER A 85 20.51 12.81 -2.17
C SER A 85 19.11 12.96 -2.80
N GLN A 86 18.07 12.82 -1.98
CA GLN A 86 16.66 12.88 -2.39
C GLN A 86 15.95 14.08 -1.76
N PRO A 87 14.97 14.69 -2.45
CA PRO A 87 14.09 15.68 -1.85
C PRO A 87 13.03 15.02 -0.96
N PHE A 88 12.87 15.54 0.25
CA PHE A 88 11.83 15.16 1.19
C PHE A 88 11.11 16.40 1.71
N ILE A 89 9.84 16.23 2.08
CA ILE A 89 9.06 17.23 2.81
C ILE A 89 8.83 16.67 4.21
N ILE A 90 9.44 17.32 5.21
CA ILE A 90 9.17 17.03 6.61
C ILE A 90 7.86 17.70 6.98
N ILE A 91 6.89 16.90 7.43
CA ILE A 91 5.60 17.38 7.91
C ILE A 91 5.35 16.95 9.34
N THR A 92 4.40 17.59 10.00
CA THR A 92 3.83 17.08 11.24
C THR A 92 2.78 16.01 10.94
N GLY A 93 2.86 14.90 11.65
CA GLY A 93 1.95 13.78 11.48
C GLY A 93 0.68 13.91 12.32
N ASN A 94 -0.47 13.63 11.71
CA ASN A 94 -1.68 13.23 12.42
C ASN A 94 -1.92 11.75 12.09
N ASP A 95 -2.03 10.89 13.12
CA ASP A 95 -2.21 9.45 12.98
C ASP A 95 -3.39 9.06 12.07
N GLU A 96 -4.51 9.79 12.14
CA GLU A 96 -5.68 9.55 11.29
C GLU A 96 -5.37 9.85 9.82
N GLN A 97 -4.76 11.01 9.56
CA GLN A 97 -4.36 11.41 8.20
C GLN A 97 -3.32 10.46 7.63
N ILE A 98 -2.31 10.08 8.42
CA ILE A 98 -1.29 9.09 8.06
C ILE A 98 -1.94 7.78 7.65
N THR A 99 -2.88 7.29 8.46
CA THR A 99 -3.59 6.03 8.19
C THR A 99 -4.39 6.12 6.89
N LYS A 100 -5.15 7.21 6.68
CA LYS A 100 -5.93 7.44 5.46
C LYS A 100 -5.02 7.48 4.22
N MET A 101 -3.95 8.26 4.27
CA MET A 101 -3.02 8.40 3.14
C MET A 101 -2.30 7.09 2.81
N ALA A 102 -1.93 6.31 3.82
CA ALA A 102 -1.34 4.99 3.63
C ALA A 102 -2.31 4.03 2.93
N TRP A 103 -3.60 4.02 3.32
CA TRP A 103 -4.62 3.20 2.67
C TRP A 103 -4.98 3.68 1.27
N VAL A 104 -4.87 4.97 0.96
CA VAL A 104 -4.98 5.47 -0.42
C VAL A 104 -3.96 4.79 -1.33
N GLU A 105 -2.72 4.59 -0.88
CA GLU A 105 -1.71 3.88 -1.67
C GLU A 105 -2.10 2.42 -1.98
N VAL A 106 -2.80 1.75 -1.06
CA VAL A 106 -3.34 0.40 -1.29
C VAL A 106 -4.50 0.46 -2.27
N LEU A 107 -5.41 1.43 -2.14
CA LEU A 107 -6.56 1.57 -3.03
C LEU A 107 -6.16 1.86 -4.48
N LYS A 108 -5.04 2.56 -4.71
CA LYS A 108 -4.48 2.75 -6.06
C LYS A 108 -4.24 1.42 -6.79
N LEU A 109 -3.94 0.34 -6.07
CA LEU A 109 -3.77 -1.00 -6.65
C LEU A 109 -5.05 -1.52 -7.31
N CYS A 110 -6.23 -1.04 -6.91
CA CYS A 110 -7.50 -1.42 -7.53
C CYS A 110 -7.60 -0.98 -9.00
N PHE A 111 -6.71 -0.12 -9.48
CA PHE A 111 -6.69 0.33 -10.88
C PHE A 111 -5.60 -0.35 -11.71
N HIS A 112 -4.83 -1.26 -11.10
CA HIS A 112 -3.79 -2.01 -11.80
C HIS A 112 -4.41 -3.24 -12.49
N ARG A 113 -3.97 -3.52 -13.73
CA ARG A 113 -4.54 -4.60 -14.55
C ARG A 113 -4.22 -6.01 -14.06
N ASP A 114 -3.12 -6.17 -13.33
CA ASP A 114 -2.55 -7.46 -12.91
C ASP A 114 -2.87 -7.82 -11.46
N VAL A 115 -3.82 -7.13 -10.84
CA VAL A 115 -4.17 -7.33 -9.43
C VAL A 115 -5.25 -8.40 -9.29
N ASP A 116 -5.04 -9.32 -8.35
CA ASP A 116 -6.09 -10.22 -7.85
C ASP A 116 -7.07 -9.41 -6.99
N HIS A 117 -8.12 -8.92 -7.65
CA HIS A 117 -9.18 -8.12 -7.06
C HIS A 117 -9.93 -8.82 -5.92
N VAL A 118 -10.14 -10.13 -6.02
CA VAL A 118 -10.87 -10.90 -4.99
C VAL A 118 -10.04 -10.94 -3.72
N SER A 119 -8.76 -11.30 -3.84
CA SER A 119 -7.86 -11.35 -2.68
C SER A 119 -7.58 -9.97 -2.09
N LEU A 120 -7.41 -8.95 -2.94
CA LEU A 120 -7.21 -7.56 -2.50
C LEU A 120 -8.43 -7.06 -1.73
N TRP A 121 -9.64 -7.25 -2.25
CA TRP A 121 -10.86 -6.80 -1.60
C TRP A 121 -11.06 -7.45 -0.23
N GLN A 122 -10.85 -8.77 -0.14
CA GLN A 122 -10.90 -9.49 1.14
C GLN A 122 -9.90 -8.92 2.17
N HIS A 123 -8.70 -8.52 1.73
CA HIS A 123 -7.72 -7.90 2.63
C HIS A 123 -8.14 -6.49 3.05
N LEU A 124 -8.66 -5.68 2.13
CA LEU A 124 -9.17 -4.34 2.44
C LEU A 124 -10.29 -4.41 3.48
N GLN A 125 -11.28 -5.28 3.29
CA GLN A 125 -12.38 -5.45 4.24
C GLN A 125 -11.93 -5.97 5.61
N LYS A 126 -10.88 -6.81 5.65
CA LYS A 126 -10.36 -7.39 6.89
C LYS A 126 -9.47 -6.45 7.69
N HIS A 127 -8.68 -5.61 7.01
CA HIS A 127 -7.57 -4.89 7.63
C HIS A 127 -7.72 -3.37 7.63
N CYS A 128 -8.53 -2.80 6.75
CA CYS A 128 -8.85 -1.37 6.77
C CYS A 128 -10.11 -1.14 7.62
N ALA A 129 -10.12 -0.08 8.42
CA ALA A 129 -11.32 0.30 9.15
C ALA A 129 -12.45 0.63 8.16
N GLN A 130 -13.65 0.11 8.39
CA GLN A 130 -14.77 0.27 7.45
C GLN A 130 -15.11 1.74 7.19
N THR A 131 -15.05 2.59 8.22
CA THR A 131 -15.28 4.04 8.08
C THR A 131 -14.27 4.68 7.14
N THR A 132 -12.98 4.39 7.35
CA THR A 132 -11.89 4.85 6.46
C THR A 132 -12.09 4.34 5.04
N LEU A 133 -12.41 3.05 4.88
CA LEU A 133 -12.56 2.45 3.55
C LEU A 133 -13.72 3.06 2.76
N LYS A 134 -14.88 3.26 3.41
CA LYS A 134 -16.05 3.95 2.83
C LYS A 134 -15.72 5.38 2.44
N GLU A 135 -15.07 6.13 3.33
CA GLU A 135 -14.66 7.51 3.07
C GLU A 135 -13.73 7.60 1.86
N LEU A 136 -12.69 6.76 1.81
CA LEU A 136 -11.70 6.77 0.72
C LEU A 136 -12.26 6.27 -0.61
N MET A 137 -13.21 5.34 -0.59
CA MET A 137 -13.88 4.84 -1.80
C MET A 137 -15.04 5.75 -2.25
N GLY A 138 -15.52 6.64 -1.38
CA GLY A 138 -16.68 7.49 -1.65
C GLY A 138 -17.99 6.70 -1.76
N CYS A 139 -18.18 5.69 -0.91
CA CYS A 139 -19.34 4.79 -0.95
C CYS A 139 -19.99 4.60 0.43
N ASP A 140 -21.31 4.38 0.45
CA ASP A 140 -22.09 4.21 1.69
C ASP A 140 -22.02 2.78 2.25
N SER A 141 -21.82 1.80 1.37
CA SER A 141 -21.70 0.37 1.68
C SER A 141 -20.37 -0.20 1.18
N LEU A 142 -20.04 -1.41 1.67
CA LEU A 142 -18.82 -2.12 1.29
C LEU A 142 -19.18 -3.50 0.74
N PHE A 143 -20.18 -3.55 -0.15
CA PHE A 143 -20.52 -4.78 -0.88
C PHE A 143 -19.57 -4.97 -2.08
N ASN A 144 -19.66 -6.14 -2.73
CA ASN A 144 -18.81 -6.43 -3.88
C ASN A 144 -19.11 -5.47 -5.05
N GLU A 145 -20.36 -5.06 -5.19
CA GLU A 145 -20.85 -4.12 -6.20
C GLU A 145 -20.21 -2.74 -6.03
N ASP A 146 -20.11 -2.27 -4.78
CA ASP A 146 -19.46 -0.99 -4.45
C ASP A 146 -17.97 -1.03 -4.82
N TYR A 147 -17.30 -2.13 -4.47
CA TYR A 147 -15.91 -2.35 -4.83
C TYR A 147 -15.70 -2.44 -6.34
N CYS A 148 -16.53 -3.20 -7.05
CA CYS A 148 -16.42 -3.35 -8.50
C CYS A 148 -16.65 -2.02 -9.21
N LYS A 149 -17.63 -1.23 -8.74
CA LYS A 149 -17.90 0.13 -9.23
C LYS A 149 -16.70 1.04 -8.98
N PHE A 150 -16.13 1.02 -7.78
CA PHE A 150 -14.95 1.82 -7.44
C PHE A 150 -13.74 1.45 -8.30
N ALA A 151 -13.46 0.16 -8.48
CA ALA A 151 -12.33 -0.34 -9.24
C ALA A 151 -12.55 -0.30 -10.77
N GLY A 152 -13.76 -0.01 -11.23
CA GLY A 152 -14.11 -0.01 -12.65
C GLY A 152 -14.10 -1.40 -13.30
N ILE A 153 -14.38 -2.46 -12.52
CA ILE A 153 -14.38 -3.85 -12.99
C ILE A 153 -15.81 -4.40 -13.11
N ASN A 154 -15.98 -5.39 -13.98
CA ASN A 154 -17.28 -6.04 -14.18
C ASN A 154 -17.61 -6.98 -13.00
N ILE A 155 -18.80 -6.83 -12.43
CA ILE A 155 -19.25 -7.62 -11.27
C ILE A 155 -19.39 -9.11 -11.57
N ASP A 156 -19.85 -9.49 -12.76
CA ASP A 156 -20.03 -10.90 -13.13
C ASP A 156 -18.67 -11.61 -13.24
N GLN A 157 -17.67 -10.93 -13.83
CA GLN A 157 -16.30 -11.42 -13.89
C GLN A 157 -15.70 -11.58 -12.48
N TYR A 158 -15.94 -10.60 -11.61
CA TYR A 158 -15.49 -10.65 -10.22
C TYR A 158 -16.14 -11.81 -9.46
N LEU A 159 -17.46 -12.00 -9.56
CA LEU A 159 -18.18 -13.08 -8.89
C LEU A 159 -17.76 -14.46 -9.40
N TYR A 160 -17.48 -14.57 -10.71
CA TYR A 160 -16.93 -15.79 -11.28
C TYR A 160 -15.57 -16.12 -10.65
N ALA A 161 -14.62 -15.17 -10.64
CA ALA A 161 -13.32 -15.35 -10.01
C ALA A 161 -13.43 -15.69 -8.51
N GLN A 162 -14.36 -15.05 -7.80
CA GLN A 162 -14.60 -15.32 -6.39
C GLN A 162 -15.09 -16.75 -6.14
N ARG A 163 -15.95 -17.29 -7.02
CA ARG A 163 -16.42 -18.68 -6.93
C ARG A 163 -15.30 -19.68 -7.20
N SER A 164 -14.49 -19.44 -8.24
CA SER A 164 -13.36 -20.30 -8.58
C SER A 164 -12.35 -20.39 -7.43
N LEU A 165 -12.04 -19.25 -6.78
CA LEU A 165 -11.14 -19.21 -5.63
C LEU A 165 -11.69 -19.95 -4.40
N LYS A 166 -13.02 -20.01 -4.23
CA LYS A 166 -13.66 -20.83 -3.17
C LYS A 166 -13.55 -22.32 -3.48
N GLN A 167 -13.72 -22.72 -4.74
CA GLN A 167 -13.60 -24.11 -5.16
C GLN A 167 -12.17 -24.64 -5.00
N GLU A 168 -11.16 -23.84 -5.34
CA GLU A 168 -9.75 -24.21 -5.10
C GLU A 168 -9.47 -24.44 -3.62
N LYS A 169 -9.89 -23.52 -2.73
CA LYS A 169 -9.72 -23.70 -1.28
C LYS A 169 -10.42 -24.96 -0.77
N GLN A 170 -11.65 -25.23 -1.23
CA GLN A 170 -12.36 -26.47 -0.87
C GLN A 170 -11.67 -27.73 -1.38
N ALA A 171 -11.02 -27.70 -2.56
CA ALA A 171 -10.26 -28.82 -3.08
C ALA A 171 -9.00 -29.12 -2.25
N PHE A 172 -8.36 -28.09 -1.67
CA PHE A 172 -7.25 -28.26 -0.73
C PHE A 172 -7.70 -28.74 0.67
N ASP A 173 -8.95 -28.46 1.05
CA ASP A 173 -9.54 -28.86 2.33
C ASP A 173 -10.30 -30.22 2.27
N LEU A 174 -10.26 -30.93 1.13
CA LEU A 174 -10.79 -32.29 1.06
C LEU A 174 -9.95 -33.20 1.98
N PRO A 175 -10.58 -33.98 2.88
CA PRO A 175 -9.84 -34.97 3.65
C PRO A 175 -9.16 -35.93 2.67
N GLN A 176 -7.83 -36.04 2.76
CA GLN A 176 -7.07 -37.11 2.12
C GLN A 176 -7.51 -38.45 2.75
N ASN A 177 -8.68 -38.95 2.39
CA ASN A 177 -8.98 -40.36 2.54
C ASN A 177 -8.18 -41.10 1.46
N MET A 178 -6.90 -41.34 1.75
CA MET A 178 -6.05 -42.26 1.01
C MET A 178 -6.44 -43.70 1.40
N ASP A 179 -7.68 -44.11 1.15
CA ASP A 179 -8.13 -45.51 1.32
C ASP A 179 -7.81 -46.36 0.07
N TRP A 180 -6.63 -46.17 -0.52
CA TRP A 180 -6.17 -46.94 -1.69
C TRP A 180 -4.87 -47.72 -1.43
N THR A 181 -4.50 -47.93 -0.16
CA THR A 181 -3.38 -48.81 0.23
C THR A 181 -3.81 -50.03 1.05
N ASN A 182 -5.04 -50.54 0.86
CA ASN A 182 -5.39 -51.88 1.30
C ASN A 182 -5.58 -52.78 0.07
N GLY A 183 -4.44 -53.29 -0.41
CA GLY A 183 -4.33 -54.39 -1.37
C GLY A 183 -3.15 -55.26 -0.97
#